data_AF-A0A6A4HQR1-F1
#
_entry.id   AF-A0A6A4HQR1-F1
#
_cell.length_a   1.000
_cell.length_b   1.000
_cell.length_c   1.000
_cell.angle_alpha   90.00
_cell.angle_beta   90.00
_cell.angle_gamma   90.00
#
_symmetry.space_group_name_H-M   'P 1'
#
loop_
_entity.id
_entity.type
_entity.pdbx_description
1 polymer ?
#
loop_
_entity_poly.entity_id
_entity_poly.type
_entity_poly.pdbx_seq_one_letter_code
_entity_poly.pdbx_strand_id
1 'polypeptide(L)'
;YMDDFYGWDFKRNLVKFHNQLRPSRQVQLLLFWDHILCPYEDRKQESGVTLKIIGFWVDIIKGSISLTPESIQVLVSEIDAFLSSPLRKAALRDWQRLAGSLNWSLNVLPWARPALNEMYRKMSGKTLQFRAIPINGEVHRDLTWFSDLLQNAIGIRFVDSQTW
;
A
#
# COMPACT_ATOMS: atom_id res chain seq x y z
N TYR A 1 -19.85 -5.95 4.28
CA TYR A 1 -19.31 -5.34 5.50
C TYR A 1 -18.65 -4.06 5.11
N MET A 2 -18.98 -2.93 5.73
CA MET A 2 -18.43 -1.64 5.33
C MET A 2 -17.25 -1.27 6.22
N ASP A 3 -16.06 -1.13 5.64
CA ASP A 3 -14.82 -0.76 6.34
C ASP A 3 -13.94 0.25 5.59
N ASP A 4 -14.24 0.56 4.32
CA ASP A 4 -13.51 1.54 3.51
C ASP A 4 -14.16 2.94 3.53
N PHE A 5 -14.37 3.49 4.74
CA PHE A 5 -14.77 4.88 4.90
C PHE A 5 -13.86 5.61 5.89
N TYR A 6 -13.37 6.78 5.49
CA TYR A 6 -12.41 7.55 6.28
C TYR A 6 -12.90 8.98 6.41
N GLY A 7 -12.62 9.60 7.56
CA GLY A 7 -13.01 10.96 7.85
C GLY A 7 -12.07 11.61 8.85
N TRP A 8 -12.32 12.88 9.13
CA TRP A 8 -11.56 13.65 10.11
C TRP A 8 -12.50 14.30 11.13
N ASP A 9 -12.00 14.44 12.35
CA ASP A 9 -12.64 15.19 13.41
C ASP A 9 -11.59 15.84 14.31
N PHE A 10 -12.01 16.81 15.11
CA PHE A 10 -11.13 17.42 16.10
C PHE A 10 -10.90 16.47 17.27
N LYS A 11 -9.67 16.43 17.80
CA LYS A 11 -9.28 15.55 18.92
C LYS A 11 -10.18 15.65 20.16
N ARG A 12 -10.81 16.82 20.38
CA ARG A 12 -11.70 17.06 21.53
C ARG A 12 -13.16 16.70 21.26
N ASN A 13 -13.53 16.42 20.01
CA ASN A 13 -14.90 16.11 19.62
C ASN A 13 -15.16 14.60 19.73
N LEU A 14 -15.14 14.10 20.97
CA LEU A 14 -15.31 12.67 21.27
C LEU A 14 -16.64 12.42 21.96
N VAL A 15 -17.30 11.32 21.60
CA VAL A 15 -18.53 10.83 22.24
C VAL A 15 -18.36 9.35 22.61
N LYS A 16 -19.05 8.91 23.65
CA LYS A 16 -19.01 7.51 24.08
C LYS A 16 -19.92 6.66 23.21
N PHE A 17 -19.37 5.63 22.57
CA PHE A 17 -20.09 4.65 21.75
C PHE A 17 -19.44 3.27 21.93
N HIS A 18 -20.24 2.23 22.19
CA HIS A 18 -19.77 0.87 22.53
C HIS A 18 -18.67 0.86 23.61
N ASN A 19 -18.84 1.64 24.68
CA ASN A 19 -17.87 1.79 25.78
C ASN A 19 -16.50 2.37 25.40
N GLN A 20 -16.35 2.93 24.20
CA GLN A 20 -15.13 3.61 23.76
C GLN A 20 -15.43 5.08 23.44
N LEU A 21 -14.45 5.96 23.65
CA LEU A 21 -14.51 7.34 23.17
C LEU A 21 -14.12 7.35 21.69
N ARG A 22 -15.02 7.86 20.84
CA ARG A 22 -14.84 7.89 19.39
C ARG A 22 -15.15 9.30 18.85
N PRO A 23 -14.53 9.73 17.74
CA PRO A 23 -14.91 10.95 17.02
C PRO A 23 -16.42 11.05 16.78
N SER A 24 -17.00 12.22 17.07
CA SER A 24 -18.44 12.46 16.94
C SER A 24 -18.96 12.18 15.52
N ARG A 25 -18.24 12.64 14.49
CA ARG A 25 -18.58 12.36 13.09
C ARG A 25 -18.52 10.88 12.73
N GLN A 26 -17.58 10.14 13.31
CA GLN A 26 -17.51 8.69 13.13
C GLN A 26 -18.76 8.03 13.73
N VAL A 27 -19.14 8.41 14.95
CA VAL A 27 -20.34 7.85 15.59
C VAL A 27 -21.63 8.20 14.85
N GLN A 28 -21.74 9.40 14.27
CA GLN A 28 -22.87 9.75 13.40
C GLN A 28 -23.00 8.79 12.21
N LEU A 29 -21.88 8.42 11.58
CA LEU A 29 -21.88 7.44 10.50
C LEU A 29 -22.26 6.04 10.98
N LEU A 30 -21.74 5.60 12.14
CA LEU A 30 -22.07 4.29 12.70
C LEU A 30 -23.57 4.18 13.03
N LEU A 31 -24.15 5.22 13.63
CA LEU A 31 -25.59 5.27 13.90
C LEU A 31 -26.41 5.25 12.62
N PHE A 32 -25.93 5.91 11.56
CA PHE A 32 -26.57 5.81 10.24
C PHE A 32 -26.49 4.38 9.68
N TRP A 33 -25.34 3.72 9.81
CA TRP A 33 -25.19 2.32 9.39
C TRP A 33 -26.07 1.36 10.19
N ASP A 34 -26.19 1.55 11.51
CA ASP A 34 -27.15 0.81 12.34
C ASP A 34 -28.59 0.99 11.82
N HIS A 35 -28.96 2.23 11.47
CA HIS A 35 -30.30 2.54 10.96
C HIS A 35 -30.62 1.85 9.63
N ILE A 36 -29.64 1.77 8.72
CA ILE A 36 -29.81 1.11 7.41
C ILE A 36 -29.43 -0.39 7.43
N LEU A 37 -29.17 -0.96 8.61
CA LEU A 37 -28.72 -2.34 8.80
C LEU A 37 -27.45 -2.68 7.99
N CYS A 38 -26.55 -1.70 7.82
CA CYS A 38 -25.27 -1.90 7.16
C CYS A 38 -24.25 -2.47 8.17
N PRO A 39 -23.73 -3.68 7.95
CA PRO A 39 -22.86 -4.32 8.95
C PRO A 39 -21.43 -3.72 8.93
N TYR A 40 -20.88 -3.42 10.11
CA TYR A 40 -19.52 -2.88 10.34
C TYR A 40 -18.88 -3.43 11.63
N GLU A 41 -17.53 -3.43 11.72
CA GLU A 41 -16.75 -4.14 12.78
C GLU A 41 -16.28 -3.09 13.73
N ASP A 42 -16.68 -3.21 14.99
CA ASP A 42 -16.24 -2.32 16.04
C ASP A 42 -14.70 -2.27 16.16
N ARG A 43 -14.04 -3.42 15.96
CA ARG A 43 -12.57 -3.53 15.95
C ARG A 43 -11.90 -2.82 14.77
N LYS A 44 -12.63 -2.60 13.66
CA LYS A 44 -12.12 -1.89 12.47
C LYS A 44 -12.43 -0.39 12.53
N GLN A 45 -13.25 0.04 13.49
CA GLN A 45 -13.57 1.45 13.70
C GLN A 45 -12.42 2.15 14.43
N GLU A 46 -11.25 2.23 13.80
CA GLU A 46 -10.08 2.87 14.39
C GLU A 46 -10.20 4.40 14.32
N SER A 47 -9.55 5.09 15.25
CA SER A 47 -9.39 6.54 15.20
C SER A 47 -8.06 6.95 15.81
N GLY A 48 -7.45 8.01 15.27
CA GLY A 48 -6.13 8.43 15.71
C GLY A 48 -5.50 9.41 14.73
N VAL A 49 -4.29 9.85 15.09
CA VAL A 49 -3.50 10.76 14.25
C VAL A 49 -2.65 10.01 13.21
N THR A 50 -2.52 8.70 13.36
CA THR A 50 -1.85 7.82 12.41
C THR A 50 -2.70 6.57 12.30
N LEU A 51 -3.13 6.22 11.08
CA LEU A 51 -4.01 5.07 10.82
C LEU A 51 -3.49 4.26 9.63
N LYS A 52 -3.77 2.95 9.66
CA LYS A 52 -3.50 2.07 8.52
C LYS A 52 -4.73 2.06 7.60
N ILE A 53 -4.61 2.69 6.42
CA ILE A 53 -5.69 2.82 5.43
C ILE A 53 -5.28 2.05 4.18
N ILE A 54 -6.09 1.05 3.79
CA ILE A 54 -5.85 0.14 2.63
C ILE A 54 -4.42 -0.43 2.54
N GLY A 55 -3.76 -0.60 3.69
CA GLY A 55 -2.39 -1.12 3.78
C GLY A 55 -1.29 -0.06 3.84
N PHE A 56 -1.61 1.24 3.84
CA PHE A 56 -0.66 2.33 3.99
C PHE A 56 -0.78 3.02 5.35
N TRP A 57 0.31 3.55 5.89
CA TRP A 57 0.27 4.47 7.01
C TRP A 57 -0.12 5.86 6.53
N VAL A 58 -1.21 6.40 7.09
CA VAL A 58 -1.63 7.77 6.91
C VAL A 58 -1.37 8.51 8.22
N ASP A 59 -0.43 9.45 8.20
CA ASP A 59 -0.06 10.29 9.34
C ASP A 59 -0.53 11.72 9.08
N ILE A 60 -1.54 12.16 9.84
CA ILE A 60 -2.11 13.51 9.67
C ILE A 60 -1.29 14.61 10.32
N ILE A 61 -0.37 14.28 11.24
CA ILE A 61 0.53 15.26 11.87
C ILE A 61 1.66 15.63 10.92
N LYS A 62 2.26 14.61 10.30
CA LYS A 62 3.26 14.81 9.24
C LYS A 62 2.63 15.19 7.90
N GLY A 63 1.33 14.94 7.77
CA GLY A 63 0.61 15.09 6.52
C GLY A 63 1.20 14.17 5.45
N SER A 64 1.37 12.88 5.73
CA SER A 64 2.01 11.94 4.81
C SER A 64 1.30 10.59 4.70
N ILE A 65 1.43 9.95 3.53
CA ILE A 65 1.12 8.55 3.28
C ILE A 65 2.43 7.80 3.02
N SER A 66 2.66 6.69 3.74
CA SER A 66 3.82 5.82 3.52
C SER A 66 3.44 4.34 3.54
N LEU A 67 4.34 3.50 3.04
CA LEU A 67 4.24 2.06 3.30
C LEU A 67 4.39 1.78 4.80
N THR A 68 3.80 0.67 5.25
CA THR A 68 4.12 0.14 6.58
C THR A 68 5.45 -0.59 6.57
N PRO A 69 6.18 -0.66 7.71
CA PRO A 69 7.42 -1.43 7.79
C PRO A 69 7.25 -2.89 7.36
N GLU A 70 6.11 -3.50 7.70
CA GLU A 70 5.78 -4.88 7.32
C GLU A 70 5.58 -4.99 5.81
N SER A 71 4.91 -4.00 5.21
CA SER A 71 4.69 -3.97 3.75
C SER A 71 6.01 -3.82 3.00
N ILE A 72 6.94 -3.00 3.51
CA ILE A 72 8.30 -2.87 2.95
C ILE A 72 9.02 -4.22 3.01
N GLN A 73 9.01 -4.89 4.17
CA GLN A 73 9.66 -6.20 4.33
C GLN A 73 9.07 -7.27 3.39
N VAL A 74 7.75 -7.30 3.24
CA VAL A 74 7.08 -8.21 2.30
C VAL A 74 7.52 -7.94 0.87
N LEU A 75 7.49 -6.68 0.42
CA LEU A 75 7.88 -6.32 -0.95
C LEU A 75 9.34 -6.62 -1.24
N VAL A 76 10.24 -6.29 -0.32
CA VAL A 76 11.68 -6.61 -0.42
C VAL A 76 11.87 -8.13 -0.51
N SER A 77 11.19 -8.90 0.34
CA SER A 77 11.26 -10.36 0.31
C SER A 77 10.73 -10.95 -0.99
N GLU A 78 9.65 -10.39 -1.56
CA GLU A 78 9.11 -10.81 -2.86
C GLU A 78 10.08 -10.51 -4.00
N ILE A 79 10.76 -9.35 -3.99
CA ILE A 79 11.82 -9.01 -4.94
C ILE A 79 12.98 -10.00 -4.83
N ASP A 80 13.49 -10.23 -3.62
CA ASP A 80 14.65 -11.10 -3.38
C ASP A 80 14.36 -12.54 -3.80
N ALA A 81 13.17 -13.05 -3.47
CA ALA A 81 12.72 -14.37 -3.89
C ALA A 81 12.62 -14.48 -5.41
N PHE A 82 12.08 -13.45 -6.08
CA PHE A 82 11.98 -13.41 -7.53
C PHE A 82 13.35 -13.38 -8.21
N LEU A 83 14.27 -12.53 -7.75
CA LEU A 83 15.64 -12.43 -8.28
C LEU A 83 16.45 -13.71 -8.04
N SER A 84 16.16 -14.42 -6.94
CA SER A 84 16.77 -15.71 -6.60
C SER A 84 16.17 -16.90 -7.35
N SER A 85 15.27 -16.68 -8.31
CA SER A 85 14.64 -17.76 -9.08
C SER A 85 15.68 -18.66 -9.76
N PRO A 86 15.50 -19.99 -9.72
CA PRO A 86 16.44 -20.93 -10.33
C PRO A 86 16.74 -20.60 -11.79
N LEU A 87 18.01 -20.71 -12.18
CA LEU A 87 18.49 -20.40 -13.52
C LEU A 87 18.18 -18.96 -14.00
N ARG A 88 17.88 -18.04 -13.08
CA ARG A 88 17.42 -16.66 -13.35
C ARG A 88 16.21 -16.65 -14.28
N LYS A 89 15.26 -17.55 -14.06
CA LYS A 89 14.02 -17.63 -14.82
C LYS A 89 12.85 -17.80 -13.86
N ALA A 90 11.77 -17.06 -14.10
CA ALA A 90 10.53 -17.17 -13.34
C ALA A 90 9.34 -17.38 -14.30
N ALA A 91 8.28 -18.05 -13.84
CA ALA A 91 7.09 -18.23 -14.66
C ALA A 91 6.40 -16.88 -14.90
N LEU A 92 5.76 -16.68 -16.05
CA LEU A 92 5.01 -15.44 -16.34
C LEU A 92 4.06 -15.05 -15.20
N ARG A 93 3.43 -16.02 -14.54
CA ARG A 93 2.60 -15.80 -13.36
C ARG A 93 3.35 -15.10 -12.21
N ASP A 94 4.61 -15.48 -11.96
CA ASP A 94 5.43 -14.90 -10.89
C ASP A 94 5.84 -13.47 -11.24
N TRP A 95 6.17 -13.22 -12.51
CA TRP A 95 6.39 -11.86 -13.03
C TRP A 95 5.16 -10.97 -12.81
N GLN A 96 3.97 -11.47 -13.16
CA GLN A 96 2.71 -10.73 -13.00
C GLN A 96 2.35 -10.50 -11.54
N ARG A 97 2.59 -11.51 -10.68
CA ARG A 97 2.37 -11.38 -9.23
C ARG A 97 3.25 -10.29 -8.65
N LEU A 98 4.56 -10.33 -8.90
CA LEU A 98 5.49 -9.30 -8.42
C LEU A 98 5.12 -7.93 -9.00
N ALA A 99 4.76 -7.85 -10.28
CA ALA A 99 4.29 -6.61 -10.90
C ALA A 99 3.08 -6.02 -10.20
N GLY A 100 2.10 -6.85 -9.82
CA GLY A 100 0.94 -6.41 -9.05
C GLY A 100 1.33 -5.84 -7.69
N SER A 101 2.17 -6.56 -6.93
CA SER A 101 2.66 -6.12 -5.61
C SER A 101 3.40 -4.78 -5.70
N LEU A 102 4.34 -4.66 -6.65
CA LEU A 102 5.10 -3.42 -6.85
C LEU A 102 4.22 -2.29 -7.36
N ASN A 103 3.26 -2.57 -8.25
CA ASN A 103 2.34 -1.55 -8.74
C ASN A 103 1.44 -0.98 -7.64
N TRP A 104 1.07 -1.79 -6.64
CA TRP A 104 0.37 -1.30 -5.44
C TRP A 104 1.23 -0.29 -4.66
N SER A 105 2.53 -0.55 -4.47
CA SER A 105 3.41 0.35 -3.74
C SER A 105 3.64 1.69 -4.45
N LEU A 106 3.50 1.74 -5.78
CA LEU A 106 3.62 2.98 -6.57
C LEU A 106 2.58 4.06 -6.22
N ASN A 107 1.49 3.71 -5.53
CA ASN A 107 0.54 4.70 -4.99
C ASN A 107 1.18 5.64 -3.97
N VAL A 108 2.23 5.18 -3.29
CA VAL A 108 2.97 5.94 -2.27
C VAL A 108 4.46 6.11 -2.63
N LEU A 109 4.89 5.57 -3.77
CA LEU A 109 6.26 5.63 -4.30
C LEU A 109 6.27 5.90 -5.81
N PRO A 110 5.71 7.03 -6.29
CA PRO A 110 5.57 7.30 -7.72
C PRO A 110 6.91 7.36 -8.45
N TRP A 111 7.99 7.75 -7.76
CA TRP A 111 9.32 7.84 -8.34
C TRP A 111 9.94 6.48 -8.68
N ALA A 112 9.41 5.38 -8.10
CA ALA A 112 9.86 4.03 -8.40
C ALA A 112 9.32 3.47 -9.73
N ARG A 113 8.38 4.19 -10.38
CA ARG A 113 7.75 3.78 -11.66
C ARG A 113 8.74 3.29 -12.73
N PRO A 114 9.90 3.94 -12.96
CA PRO A 114 10.83 3.51 -14.00
C PRO A 114 11.31 2.06 -13.85
N ALA A 115 11.39 1.54 -12.63
CA ALA A 115 11.86 0.19 -12.37
C ALA A 115 10.93 -0.92 -12.89
N LEU A 116 9.66 -0.62 -13.16
CA LEU A 116 8.73 -1.62 -13.71
C LEU A 116 8.72 -1.65 -15.24
N ASN A 117 9.38 -0.70 -15.92
CA ASN A 117 9.34 -0.58 -17.38
C ASN A 117 9.87 -1.84 -18.08
N GLU A 118 11.07 -2.28 -17.69
CA GLU A 118 11.69 -3.48 -18.28
C GLU A 118 10.90 -4.74 -17.93
N MET A 119 10.30 -4.78 -16.74
CA MET A 119 9.47 -5.89 -16.30
C MET A 119 8.21 -6.02 -17.18
N TYR A 120 7.49 -4.92 -17.42
CA TYR A 120 6.34 -4.90 -18.34
C TYR A 120 6.76 -5.21 -19.78
N ARG A 121 7.89 -4.70 -20.24
CA ARG A 121 8.43 -5.03 -21.57
C ARG A 121 8.72 -6.54 -21.70
N LYS A 122 9.27 -7.16 -20.66
CA LYS A 122 9.53 -8.61 -20.63
C LYS A 122 8.25 -9.43 -20.61
N MET A 123 7.19 -8.98 -19.95
CA MET A 123 5.91 -9.69 -19.95
C MET A 123 5.08 -9.45 -21.22
N SER A 124 5.32 -8.35 -21.94
CA SER A 124 4.51 -7.95 -23.10
C SER A 124 4.38 -9.06 -24.15
N GLY A 125 3.14 -9.23 -24.63
CA GLY A 125 2.74 -10.23 -25.63
C GLY A 125 2.77 -11.69 -25.16
N LYS A 126 3.12 -11.98 -23.90
CA LYS A 126 3.20 -13.35 -23.38
C LYS A 126 1.92 -13.70 -22.64
N THR A 127 1.36 -14.87 -22.94
CA THR A 127 0.08 -15.34 -22.38
C THR A 127 0.21 -16.67 -21.65
N LEU A 128 1.30 -17.41 -21.86
CA LEU A 128 1.53 -18.72 -21.26
C LEU A 128 2.02 -18.57 -19.82
N GLN A 129 1.10 -18.71 -18.87
CA GLN A 129 1.31 -18.42 -17.44
C GLN A 129 2.52 -19.13 -16.81
N PHE A 130 2.74 -20.41 -17.15
CA PHE A 130 3.82 -21.23 -16.58
C PHE A 130 5.10 -21.23 -17.43
N ARG A 131 5.15 -20.45 -18.51
CA ARG A 131 6.36 -20.35 -19.32
C ARG A 131 7.42 -19.58 -18.56
N ALA A 132 8.59 -20.20 -18.40
CA ALA A 132 9.75 -19.59 -17.77
C ALA A 132 10.30 -18.45 -18.65
N ILE A 133 10.38 -17.25 -18.09
CA ILE A 133 10.91 -16.05 -18.73
C ILE A 133 12.23 -15.67 -18.04
N PRO A 134 13.32 -15.45 -18.79
CA PRO A 134 14.60 -15.03 -18.22
C PRO A 134 14.53 -13.65 -17.57
N ILE A 135 15.11 -13.54 -16.38
CA ILE A 135 15.41 -12.31 -15.66
C ILE A 135 16.74 -11.79 -16.21
N ASN A 136 16.70 -10.71 -16.99
CA ASN A 136 17.89 -10.09 -17.57
C ASN A 136 18.54 -9.09 -16.60
N GLY A 137 19.74 -8.62 -16.97
CA GLY A 137 20.49 -7.68 -16.15
C GLY A 137 19.76 -6.36 -15.90
N GLU A 138 18.97 -5.87 -16.86
CA GLU A 138 18.19 -4.64 -16.68
C GLU A 138 17.10 -4.81 -15.62
N VAL A 139 16.30 -5.89 -15.70
CA VAL A 139 15.27 -6.16 -14.66
C VAL A 139 15.92 -6.39 -13.30
N HIS A 140 17.06 -7.10 -13.25
CA HIS A 140 17.76 -7.30 -11.99
C HIS A 140 18.20 -5.97 -11.37
N ARG A 141 18.86 -5.11 -12.15
CA ARG A 141 19.32 -3.79 -11.67
C ARG A 141 18.15 -2.93 -11.21
N ASP A 142 17.08 -2.88 -11.99
CA ASP A 142 15.91 -2.05 -11.73
C ASP A 142 15.17 -2.51 -10.47
N LEU A 143 15.04 -3.82 -10.25
CA LEU A 143 14.42 -4.38 -9.04
C LEU A 143 15.31 -4.24 -7.80
N THR A 144 16.63 -4.38 -7.94
CA THR A 144 17.56 -4.06 -6.84
C THR A 144 17.42 -2.60 -6.43
N TRP A 145 17.42 -1.67 -7.40
CA TRP A 145 17.20 -0.26 -7.13
C TRP A 145 15.81 0.01 -6.50
N PHE A 146 14.76 -0.69 -6.93
CA PHE A 146 13.44 -0.61 -6.29
C PHE A 146 13.52 -1.02 -4.82
N SER A 147 14.18 -2.14 -4.52
CA SER A 147 14.36 -2.64 -3.15
C SER A 147 15.08 -1.63 -2.26
N ASP A 148 16.17 -1.04 -2.75
CA ASP A 148 16.89 0.02 -2.04
C ASP A 148 16.01 1.24 -1.79
N LEU A 149 15.20 1.63 -2.79
CA LEU A 149 14.27 2.75 -2.66
C LEU A 149 13.18 2.46 -1.61
N LEU A 150 12.63 1.25 -1.56
CA LEU A 150 11.62 0.84 -0.58
C LEU A 150 12.14 1.01 0.86
N GLN A 151 13.39 0.67 1.10
CA GLN A 151 14.00 0.74 2.44
C GLN A 151 14.32 2.17 2.87
N ASN A 152 14.56 3.07 1.92
CA ASN A 152 14.96 4.46 2.17
C ASN A 152 13.83 5.49 1.93
N ALA A 153 12.66 5.02 1.48
CA ALA A 153 11.54 5.87 1.09
C ALA A 153 10.98 6.70 2.26
N ILE A 154 11.01 8.02 2.08
CA ILE A 154 10.16 8.94 2.84
C ILE A 154 8.83 9.00 2.09
N GLY A 155 7.72 8.60 2.73
CA GLY A 155 6.40 8.57 2.09
C GLY A 155 5.97 9.90 1.46
N ILE A 156 4.91 9.88 0.67
CA ILE A 156 4.36 11.08 0.00
C ILE A 156 3.74 12.02 1.03
N ARG A 157 3.94 13.32 0.91
CA ARG A 157 3.24 14.34 1.71
C ARG A 157 2.00 14.88 0.98
N PHE A 158 0.93 15.13 1.71
CA PHE A 158 -0.35 15.65 1.19
C PHE A 158 -0.27 17.12 0.77
N VAL A 159 0.60 17.91 1.42
CA VAL A 159 0.72 19.36 1.21
C VAL A 159 2.20 19.73 1.29
N ASP A 160 2.69 20.44 0.29
CA ASP A 160 3.99 21.13 0.34
C ASP A 160 3.81 22.41 1.16
N SER A 161 3.55 22.27 2.46
CA SER A 161 3.17 23.40 3.32
C SER A 161 4.36 24.27 3.73
N GLN A 162 5.45 24.27 2.95
CA GLN A 162 6.62 25.12 3.20
C GLN A 162 6.71 26.36 2.31
N THR A 163 5.74 26.64 1.44
CA THR A 163 5.69 27.93 0.75
C THR A 163 4.27 28.32 0.36
N TRP A 164 3.71 29.30 1.10
CA TRP A 164 2.79 30.30 0.57
C TRP A 164 3.49 31.64 0.63
#